data_AF-A0A3N4H505-F1
#
_entry.id   AF-A0A3N4H505-F1
#
_cell.length_a   1.000
_cell.length_b   1.000
_cell.length_c   1.000
_cell.angle_alpha   90.00
_cell.angle_beta   90.00
_cell.angle_gamma   90.00
#
_symmetry.space_group_name_H-M   'P 1'
#
loop_
_entity.id
_entity.type
_entity.pdbx_description
1 polymer ?
#
loop_
_entity_poly.entity_id
_entity_poly.type
_entity_poly.pdbx_seq_one_letter_code
_entity_poly.pdbx_strand_id
1 'polypeptide(L)'
;MKKLQIIGLLVFVLGFLIFSYIPFLGTYQLEKEMVEQKVKPEHTDAMVRILKPMFGIEYDSNFDFLADFNELFKEYNYDLKVRQDWDQVIWDDYAFILTKSASQGDVQETPLLFLGGSILVAVIGALIYILPLYKDEPEGIKNNGIYFSSMKSRGVLGIMTGAYLILFYVILYWFPEYMTNLVLMLDPVSKAISGNEASQWFLYGFIYTLAILVMGIRMFRKYKGNTYQTLRTGSVMFFQLAFAFLLPEILILLNMPWHDFKNIWPLDYSFFYDYRIDGMLSSGALGMFMLVWGIILIVLGVPVLTYIYGKRWYCSWVCGCGGLAETLGDPYRQLSDKSLKAWKIERYMIHGVLVFAVLMTLVTIVNYFMEFGLLGQATDQLHSIYGFAIGSAFAGVIGTGFYPFMGNRVWCRFGCPLAAYLGLVQRFKSRFRITTNGGQCISCGNCSTYCEMGIDVRWYAQRGQNIVRSSCVGCGICSAVCPRGVLKLENGEEEGRINEMPILIGNKSVSVKS
;
A
#
# COMPACT_ATOMS: atom_id res chain seq x y z
N MET A 1 12.63 -22.67 -23.11
CA MET A 1 11.95 -21.60 -22.33
C MET A 1 11.33 -22.08 -21.02
N LYS A 2 10.52 -23.16 -21.00
CA LYS A 2 9.98 -23.72 -19.74
C LYS A 2 11.07 -24.06 -18.70
N LYS A 3 12.21 -24.64 -19.13
CA LYS A 3 13.36 -24.89 -18.25
C LYS A 3 13.89 -23.61 -17.59
N LEU A 4 13.99 -22.51 -18.33
CA LEU A 4 14.45 -21.22 -17.81
C LEU A 4 13.47 -20.65 -16.77
N GLN A 5 12.15 -20.79 -17.01
CA GLN A 5 11.14 -20.40 -16.04
C GLN A 5 11.22 -21.24 -14.76
N ILE A 6 11.43 -22.55 -14.86
CA ILE A 6 11.62 -23.41 -13.69
C ILE A 6 12.87 -22.99 -12.90
N ILE A 7 13.99 -22.74 -13.59
CA ILE A 7 15.21 -22.23 -12.94
C ILE A 7 14.93 -20.90 -12.24
N GLY A 8 14.30 -19.93 -12.92
CA GLY A 8 13.94 -18.65 -12.31
C GLY A 8 13.06 -18.79 -11.08
N LEU A 9 12.07 -19.70 -11.13
CA LEU A 9 11.21 -19.98 -9.99
C LEU A 9 11.99 -20.59 -8.82
N LEU A 10 12.89 -21.56 -9.07
CA LEU A 10 13.73 -22.16 -8.03
C LEU A 10 14.66 -21.12 -7.39
N VAL A 11 15.28 -20.26 -8.19
CA VAL A 11 16.14 -19.16 -7.72
C VAL A 11 15.32 -18.15 -6.90
N PHE A 12 14.11 -17.81 -7.35
CA PHE A 12 13.21 -16.94 -6.58
C PHE A 12 12.85 -17.54 -5.22
N VAL A 13 12.47 -18.82 -5.20
CA VAL A 13 12.13 -19.54 -3.96
C VAL A 13 13.32 -19.60 -3.03
N LEU A 14 14.54 -19.84 -3.53
CA LEU A 14 15.75 -19.85 -2.72
C LEU A 14 15.99 -18.48 -2.06
N GLY A 15 16.00 -17.39 -2.84
CA GLY A 15 16.18 -16.04 -2.29
C GLY A 15 15.08 -15.65 -1.30
N PHE A 16 13.84 -16.07 -1.56
CA PHE A 16 12.71 -15.86 -0.65
C PHE A 16 12.85 -16.65 0.66
N LEU A 17 13.29 -17.91 0.61
CA LEU A 17 13.53 -18.71 1.82
C LEU A 17 14.66 -18.13 2.66
N ILE A 18 15.75 -17.66 2.02
CA ILE A 18 16.83 -16.95 2.71
C ILE A 18 16.28 -15.69 3.37
N PHE A 19 15.51 -14.88 2.63
CA PHE A 19 14.86 -13.68 3.17
C PHE A 19 14.01 -14.00 4.41
N SER A 20 13.18 -15.04 4.37
CA SER A 20 12.34 -15.44 5.51
C SER A 20 13.13 -16.02 6.68
N TYR A 21 14.38 -16.47 6.47
CA TYR A 21 15.23 -17.04 7.52
C TYR A 21 16.14 -16.02 8.22
N ILE A 22 16.50 -14.91 7.54
CA ILE A 22 17.35 -13.85 8.10
C ILE A 22 16.90 -13.33 9.49
N PRO A 23 15.60 -13.17 9.80
CA PRO A 23 15.16 -12.78 11.15
C PRO A 23 15.71 -13.62 12.30
N PHE A 24 16.07 -14.87 12.04
CA PHE A 24 16.49 -15.85 13.05
C PHE A 24 18.02 -16.03 13.14
N LEU A 25 18.80 -15.12 12.55
CA LEU A 25 20.27 -15.16 12.56
C LEU A 25 20.87 -14.22 13.61
N GLY A 26 22.12 -14.49 14.00
CA GLY A 26 22.90 -13.61 14.87
C GLY A 26 22.61 -13.80 16.36
N THR A 27 23.48 -13.19 17.16
CA THR A 27 23.36 -13.13 18.63
C THR A 27 23.05 -11.70 19.05
N TYR A 28 22.67 -11.50 20.31
CA TYR A 28 22.29 -10.19 20.84
C TYR A 28 22.99 -9.97 22.16
N GLN A 29 23.64 -8.82 22.31
CA GLN A 29 24.27 -8.42 23.57
C GLN A 29 24.07 -6.92 23.76
N LEU A 30 23.42 -6.56 24.86
CA LEU A 30 23.14 -5.18 25.19
C LEU A 30 24.24 -4.62 26.08
N GLU A 31 24.75 -3.44 25.72
CA GLU A 31 25.69 -2.69 26.54
C GLU A 31 25.06 -1.41 27.07
N LYS A 32 25.61 -0.91 28.18
CA LYS A 32 25.10 0.30 28.84
C LYS A 32 25.14 1.51 27.91
N GLU A 33 26.22 1.66 27.15
CA GLU A 33 26.44 2.77 26.22
C GLU A 33 25.38 2.80 25.11
N MET A 34 24.89 1.62 24.70
CA MET A 34 23.82 1.53 23.68
C MET A 34 22.52 2.15 24.19
N VAL A 35 22.18 1.89 25.46
CA VAL A 35 21.01 2.47 26.11
C VAL A 35 21.18 3.98 26.25
N GLU A 36 22.34 4.44 26.71
CA GLU A 36 22.63 5.86 26.88
C GLU A 36 22.56 6.65 25.55
N GLN A 37 22.92 6.02 24.42
CA GLN A 37 22.92 6.66 23.11
C GLN A 37 21.55 6.64 22.40
N LYS A 38 20.72 5.62 22.64
CA LYS A 38 19.51 5.36 21.84
C LYS A 38 18.21 5.70 22.57
N VAL A 39 18.22 5.73 23.90
CA VAL A 39 17.05 6.09 24.71
C VAL A 39 16.95 7.62 24.85
N LYS A 40 15.72 8.14 24.96
CA LYS A 40 15.52 9.57 25.20
C LYS A 40 16.14 9.98 26.55
N PRO A 41 16.72 11.18 26.67
CA PRO A 41 17.38 11.62 27.92
C PRO A 41 16.51 11.50 29.18
N GLU A 42 15.20 11.73 29.05
CA GLU A 42 14.21 11.60 30.13
C GLU A 42 14.00 10.16 30.63
N HIS A 43 14.26 9.16 29.80
CA HIS A 43 14.09 7.74 30.12
C HIS A 43 15.41 7.02 30.38
N THR A 44 16.56 7.61 30.03
CA THR A 44 17.87 6.96 30.07
C THR A 44 18.20 6.38 31.45
N ASP A 45 18.07 7.17 32.52
CA ASP A 45 18.42 6.72 33.88
C ASP A 45 17.55 5.55 34.36
N ALA A 46 16.25 5.60 34.03
CA ALA A 46 15.32 4.52 34.33
C ALA A 46 15.67 3.27 33.51
N MET A 47 15.87 3.41 32.20
CA MET A 47 16.19 2.30 31.29
C MET A 47 17.51 1.62 31.63
N VAL A 48 18.55 2.38 31.99
CA VAL A 48 19.83 1.83 32.44
C VAL A 48 19.65 1.01 33.73
N ARG A 49 18.76 1.42 34.62
CA ARG A 49 18.46 0.67 35.85
C ARG A 49 17.66 -0.59 35.56
N ILE A 50 16.64 -0.51 34.71
CA ILE A 50 15.76 -1.62 34.32
C ILE A 50 16.55 -2.71 33.62
N LEU A 51 17.37 -2.33 32.64
CA LEU A 51 18.10 -3.27 31.77
C LEU A 51 19.44 -3.71 32.32
N LYS A 52 19.81 -3.24 33.53
CA LYS A 52 21.05 -3.63 34.21
C LYS A 52 21.27 -5.15 34.26
N PRO A 53 20.25 -6.00 34.53
CA PRO A 53 20.43 -7.45 34.53
C PRO A 53 20.84 -8.02 33.18
N MET A 54 20.53 -7.35 32.08
CA MET A 54 20.81 -7.82 30.72
C MET A 54 22.19 -7.41 30.20
N PHE A 55 22.89 -6.48 30.87
CA PHE A 55 24.14 -5.93 30.34
C PHE A 55 25.26 -6.97 30.29
N GLY A 56 25.92 -7.06 29.14
CA GLY A 56 26.99 -8.02 28.88
C GLY A 56 26.53 -9.48 28.73
N ILE A 57 25.23 -9.77 28.86
CA ILE A 57 24.68 -11.12 28.60
C ILE A 57 24.49 -11.28 27.09
N GLU A 58 25.04 -12.37 26.55
CA GLU A 58 24.84 -12.77 25.16
C GLU A 58 23.61 -13.69 25.04
N TYR A 59 22.75 -13.39 24.09
CA TYR A 59 21.54 -14.14 23.75
C TYR A 59 21.66 -14.74 22.35
N ASP A 60 21.36 -16.03 22.22
CA ASP A 60 21.42 -16.76 20.95
C ASP A 60 20.26 -16.45 20.00
N SER A 61 19.24 -15.74 20.47
CA SER A 61 18.07 -15.36 19.67
C SER A 61 17.47 -14.04 20.11
N ASN A 62 16.84 -13.32 19.16
CA ASN A 62 16.05 -12.14 19.50
C ASN A 62 14.83 -12.49 20.36
N PHE A 63 14.31 -13.72 20.29
CA PHE A 63 13.17 -14.14 21.11
C PHE A 63 13.54 -14.17 22.59
N ASP A 64 14.71 -14.70 22.92
CA ASP A 64 15.19 -14.77 24.31
C ASP A 64 15.56 -13.37 24.82
N PHE A 65 16.28 -12.60 23.99
CA PHE A 65 16.58 -11.20 24.29
C PHE A 65 15.32 -10.37 24.59
N LEU A 66 14.29 -10.52 23.74
CA LEU A 66 13.04 -9.79 23.88
C LEU A 66 12.17 -10.32 25.02
N ALA A 67 12.26 -11.60 25.38
CA ALA A 67 11.55 -12.14 26.52
C ALA A 67 12.01 -11.44 27.80
N ASP A 68 13.32 -11.41 28.04
CA ASP A 68 13.93 -10.77 29.21
C ASP A 68 13.70 -9.25 29.21
N PHE A 69 13.88 -8.60 28.05
CA PHE A 69 13.58 -7.17 27.90
C PHE A 69 12.13 -6.84 28.27
N ASN A 70 11.17 -7.61 27.74
CA ASN A 70 9.75 -7.36 27.96
C ASN A 70 9.34 -7.68 29.40
N GLU A 71 9.94 -8.69 30.04
CA GLU A 71 9.69 -9.02 31.43
C GLU A 71 10.11 -7.86 32.35
N LEU A 72 11.36 -7.41 32.24
CA LEU A 72 11.90 -6.31 33.03
C LEU A 72 11.12 -5.00 32.81
N PHE A 73 10.79 -4.69 31.56
CA PHE A 73 10.06 -3.48 31.23
C PHE A 73 8.60 -3.50 31.72
N LYS A 74 7.93 -4.65 31.62
CA LYS A 74 6.56 -4.82 32.14
C LYS A 74 6.50 -4.75 33.65
N GLU A 75 7.46 -5.35 34.36
CA GLU A 75 7.53 -5.30 35.81
C GLU A 75 7.69 -3.86 36.31
N TYR A 76 8.63 -3.11 35.72
CA TYR A 76 8.83 -1.70 36.04
C TYR A 76 7.56 -0.86 35.84
N ASN A 77 6.94 -0.96 34.67
CA ASN A 77 5.72 -0.21 34.36
C ASN A 77 4.51 -0.69 35.18
N TYR A 78 4.43 -1.97 35.55
CA TYR A 78 3.38 -2.48 36.42
C TYR A 78 3.46 -1.86 37.82
N ASP A 79 4.66 -1.83 38.40
CA ASP A 79 4.90 -1.26 39.72
C ASP A 79 4.51 0.23 39.80
N LEU A 80 4.86 1.01 38.77
CA LEU A 80 4.48 2.43 38.67
C LEU A 80 2.97 2.62 38.51
N LYS A 81 2.31 1.79 37.69
CA LYS A 81 0.86 1.84 37.49
C LYS A 81 0.10 1.49 38.77
N VAL A 82 0.59 0.53 39.55
CA VAL A 82 0.03 0.16 40.86
C VAL A 82 0.17 1.32 41.86
N ARG A 83 1.32 2.02 41.83
CA ARG A 83 1.57 3.20 42.68
C ARG A 83 0.88 4.48 42.20
N GLN A 84 0.24 4.44 41.02
CA GLN A 84 -0.38 5.59 40.35
C GLN A 84 0.62 6.69 39.96
N ASP A 85 1.90 6.34 39.80
CA ASP A 85 2.97 7.25 39.38
C ASP A 85 2.99 7.38 37.85
N TRP A 86 1.89 7.87 37.27
CA TRP A 86 1.67 7.91 35.82
C TRP A 86 2.73 8.71 35.05
N ASP A 87 3.30 9.73 35.69
CA ASP A 87 4.32 10.61 35.11
C ASP A 87 5.66 9.89 34.87
N GLN A 88 5.90 8.76 35.53
CA GLN A 88 7.13 7.97 35.39
C GLN A 88 6.96 6.73 34.50
N VAL A 89 5.73 6.44 34.07
CA VAL A 89 5.43 5.29 33.20
C VAL A 89 6.02 5.56 31.82
N ILE A 90 6.86 4.65 31.35
CA ILE A 90 7.47 4.75 30.02
C ILE A 90 6.50 4.17 29.00
N TRP A 91 5.94 5.04 28.15
CA TRP A 91 5.03 4.67 27.07
C TRP A 91 5.72 4.48 25.71
N ASP A 92 6.97 4.96 25.58
CA ASP A 92 7.78 4.78 24.38
C ASP A 92 8.20 3.32 24.20
N ASP A 93 8.19 2.87 22.95
CA ASP A 93 8.69 1.55 22.56
C ASP A 93 10.17 1.63 22.16
N TYR A 94 11.04 1.14 23.04
CA TYR A 94 12.48 1.03 22.80
C TYR A 94 12.92 -0.35 22.31
N ALA A 95 12.01 -1.34 22.22
CA ALA A 95 12.36 -2.73 21.94
C ALA A 95 13.09 -2.85 20.60
N PHE A 96 12.55 -2.26 19.55
CA PHE A 96 13.16 -2.31 18.21
C PHE A 96 14.54 -1.65 18.15
N ILE A 97 14.68 -0.42 18.65
CA ILE A 97 15.93 0.34 18.53
C ILE A 97 17.05 -0.32 19.35
N LEU A 98 16.73 -0.81 20.54
CA LEU A 98 17.69 -1.50 21.40
C LEU A 98 18.03 -2.89 20.87
N THR A 99 17.07 -3.67 20.37
CA THR A 99 17.34 -4.97 19.71
C THR A 99 18.26 -4.77 18.51
N LYS A 100 18.01 -3.74 17.71
CA LYS A 100 18.86 -3.39 16.56
C LYS A 100 20.27 -3.01 16.96
N SER A 101 20.43 -2.26 18.06
CA SER A 101 21.75 -1.85 18.54
C SER A 101 22.52 -3.00 19.20
N ALA A 102 21.80 -3.90 19.88
CA ALA A 102 22.34 -5.07 20.55
C ALA A 102 22.65 -6.23 19.60
N SER A 103 22.13 -6.21 18.37
CA SER A 103 22.35 -7.26 17.38
C SER A 103 23.83 -7.36 17.01
N GLN A 104 24.35 -8.59 17.04
CA GLN A 104 25.69 -8.98 16.64
C GLN A 104 25.64 -10.09 15.57
N GLY A 105 26.74 -10.27 14.84
CA GLY A 105 26.94 -11.37 13.90
C GLY A 105 26.90 -10.98 12.42
N ASP A 106 26.94 -12.00 11.57
CA ASP A 106 27.26 -11.88 10.13
C ASP A 106 26.36 -10.88 9.37
N VAL A 107 25.09 -10.74 9.77
CA VAL A 107 24.14 -9.82 9.10
C VAL A 107 24.55 -8.37 9.31
N GLN A 108 25.04 -8.01 10.50
CA GLN A 108 25.52 -6.67 10.81
C GLN A 108 26.90 -6.41 10.23
N GLU A 109 27.79 -7.41 10.21
CA GLU A 109 29.15 -7.30 9.66
C GLU A 109 29.17 -7.25 8.13
N THR A 110 28.31 -8.05 7.49
CA THR A 110 28.27 -8.20 6.02
C THR A 110 26.86 -8.00 5.43
N PRO A 111 26.18 -6.87 5.72
CA PRO A 111 24.78 -6.65 5.34
C PRO A 111 24.52 -6.77 3.82
N LEU A 112 25.48 -6.34 2.99
CA LEU A 112 25.37 -6.44 1.53
C LEU A 112 25.38 -7.88 1.02
N LEU A 113 26.04 -8.81 1.71
CA LEU A 113 26.05 -10.23 1.36
C LEU A 113 24.65 -10.82 1.54
N PHE A 114 24.00 -10.52 2.66
CA PHE A 114 22.62 -10.95 2.94
C PHE A 114 21.63 -10.29 2.00
N LEU A 115 21.83 -9.01 1.66
CA LEU A 115 21.01 -8.30 0.68
C LEU A 115 21.10 -8.96 -0.70
N GLY A 116 22.33 -9.29 -1.11
CA GLY A 116 22.62 -10.01 -2.34
C GLY A 116 21.98 -11.40 -2.36
N GLY A 117 22.23 -12.20 -1.32
CA GLY A 117 21.78 -13.59 -1.20
C GLY A 117 20.27 -13.76 -1.04
N SER A 118 19.57 -12.75 -0.53
CA SER A 118 18.12 -12.78 -0.32
C SER A 118 17.35 -12.03 -1.42
N ILE A 119 17.29 -10.69 -1.32
CA ILE A 119 16.45 -9.85 -2.17
C ILE A 119 16.96 -9.84 -3.61
N LEU A 120 18.26 -9.66 -3.86
CA LEU A 120 18.78 -9.57 -5.22
C LEU A 120 18.63 -10.92 -5.95
N VAL A 121 18.96 -12.03 -5.30
CA VAL A 121 18.69 -13.38 -5.82
C VAL A 121 17.21 -13.59 -6.12
N ALA A 122 16.31 -13.18 -5.22
CA ALA A 122 14.87 -13.27 -5.46
C ALA A 122 14.44 -12.44 -6.69
N VAL A 123 14.91 -11.19 -6.80
CA VAL A 123 14.63 -10.31 -7.95
C VAL A 123 15.14 -10.94 -9.25
N ILE A 124 16.37 -11.44 -9.27
CA ILE A 124 16.97 -12.09 -10.45
C ILE A 124 16.16 -13.33 -10.83
N GLY A 125 15.82 -14.20 -9.87
CA GLY A 125 14.98 -15.37 -10.10
C GLY A 125 13.62 -15.01 -10.68
N ALA A 126 12.97 -13.99 -10.12
CA ALA A 126 11.70 -13.47 -10.62
C ALA A 126 11.83 -12.96 -12.07
N LEU A 127 12.89 -12.21 -12.40
CA LEU A 127 13.11 -11.71 -13.76
C LEU A 127 13.40 -12.84 -14.75
N ILE A 128 14.19 -13.85 -14.37
CA ILE A 128 14.44 -15.05 -15.17
C ILE A 128 13.12 -15.79 -15.46
N TYR A 129 12.19 -15.83 -14.51
CA TYR A 129 10.84 -16.37 -14.71
C TYR A 129 9.98 -15.47 -15.61
N ILE A 130 9.99 -14.16 -15.39
CA ILE A 130 9.08 -13.20 -16.01
C ILE A 130 9.44 -12.90 -17.46
N LEU A 131 10.71 -12.67 -17.77
CA LEU A 131 11.15 -12.20 -19.10
C LEU A 131 10.74 -13.16 -20.25
N PRO A 132 10.77 -14.50 -20.08
CA PRO A 132 10.30 -15.42 -21.11
C PRO A 132 8.77 -15.52 -21.23
N LEU A 133 7.98 -15.02 -20.27
CA LEU A 133 6.52 -15.13 -20.30
C LEU A 133 5.95 -14.54 -21.59
N TYR A 134 5.04 -15.26 -22.24
CA TYR A 134 4.30 -14.83 -23.42
C TYR A 134 5.16 -14.52 -24.66
N LYS A 135 6.44 -14.93 -24.71
CA LYS A 135 7.33 -14.61 -25.83
C LYS A 135 6.83 -15.15 -27.17
N ASP A 136 6.32 -16.38 -27.18
CA ASP A 136 5.86 -17.08 -28.38
C ASP A 136 4.35 -16.93 -28.61
N GLU A 137 3.70 -16.04 -27.86
CA GLU A 137 2.27 -15.80 -27.98
C GLU A 137 1.97 -14.50 -28.75
N PRO A 138 0.84 -14.41 -29.47
CA PRO A 138 0.46 -13.19 -30.18
C PRO A 138 0.23 -12.04 -29.21
N GLU A 139 0.34 -10.80 -29.69
CA GLU A 139 0.07 -9.62 -28.87
C GLU A 139 -1.39 -9.59 -28.37
N GLY A 140 -1.60 -8.98 -27.20
CA GLY A 140 -2.91 -8.94 -26.54
C GLY A 140 -2.88 -9.44 -25.09
N ILE A 141 -4.01 -9.28 -24.40
CA ILE A 141 -4.12 -9.52 -22.96
C ILE A 141 -4.18 -11.02 -22.66
N LYS A 142 -3.26 -11.47 -21.79
CA LYS A 142 -3.09 -12.89 -21.45
C LYS A 142 -3.78 -13.25 -20.15
N ASN A 143 -4.93 -13.91 -20.25
CA ASN A 143 -5.78 -14.26 -19.11
C ASN A 143 -6.20 -15.75 -19.07
N ASN A 144 -5.49 -16.58 -19.85
CA ASN A 144 -5.83 -17.99 -20.05
C ASN A 144 -5.66 -18.83 -18.78
N GLY A 145 -6.62 -19.70 -18.50
CA GLY A 145 -6.53 -20.73 -17.46
C GLY A 145 -6.41 -20.24 -16.01
N ILE A 146 -6.74 -18.98 -15.73
CA ILE A 146 -6.55 -18.38 -14.40
C ILE A 146 -7.29 -19.13 -13.28
N TYR A 147 -8.49 -19.63 -13.55
CA TYR A 147 -9.30 -20.36 -12.57
C TYR A 147 -8.79 -21.78 -12.25
N PHE A 148 -7.89 -22.34 -13.06
CA PHE A 148 -7.31 -23.67 -12.80
C PHE A 148 -6.04 -23.62 -11.95
N SER A 149 -5.56 -22.42 -11.61
CA SER A 149 -4.34 -22.24 -10.83
C SER A 149 -4.63 -22.14 -9.34
N SER A 150 -4.14 -23.09 -8.54
CA SER A 150 -4.24 -23.04 -7.08
C SER A 150 -3.71 -21.73 -6.47
N MET A 151 -2.78 -21.04 -7.14
CA MET A 151 -2.27 -19.75 -6.69
C MET A 151 -3.26 -18.61 -6.93
N LYS A 152 -4.08 -18.67 -7.99
CA LYS A 152 -4.92 -17.55 -8.45
C LYS A 152 -6.42 -17.73 -8.18
N SER A 153 -6.84 -18.92 -7.74
CA SER A 153 -8.26 -19.28 -7.59
C SER A 153 -8.63 -19.67 -6.15
N ARG A 154 -8.06 -19.00 -5.14
CA ARG A 154 -8.26 -19.32 -3.70
C ARG A 154 -7.85 -20.76 -3.32
N GLY A 155 -6.91 -21.35 -4.03
CA GLY A 155 -6.33 -22.64 -3.63
C GLY A 155 -5.29 -22.48 -2.52
N VAL A 156 -4.77 -23.60 -2.02
CA VAL A 156 -3.86 -23.65 -0.86
C VAL A 156 -2.65 -22.73 -1.04
N LEU A 157 -2.00 -22.75 -2.22
CA LEU A 157 -0.86 -21.89 -2.49
C LEU A 157 -1.20 -20.39 -2.39
N GLY A 158 -2.37 -19.97 -2.91
CA GLY A 158 -2.82 -18.59 -2.80
C GLY A 158 -3.11 -18.19 -1.35
N ILE A 159 -3.73 -19.09 -0.58
CA ILE A 159 -4.01 -18.88 0.85
C ILE A 159 -2.70 -18.75 1.63
N MET A 160 -1.72 -19.62 1.39
CA MET A 160 -0.40 -19.54 2.03
C MET A 160 0.31 -18.23 1.69
N THR A 161 0.29 -17.79 0.42
CA THR A 161 0.86 -16.50 0.03
C THR A 161 0.17 -15.33 0.74
N GLY A 162 -1.17 -15.35 0.80
CA GLY A 162 -1.93 -14.30 1.49
C GLY A 162 -1.65 -14.27 2.99
N ALA A 163 -1.60 -15.45 3.63
CA ALA A 163 -1.25 -15.58 5.05
C ALA A 163 0.17 -15.09 5.34
N TYR A 164 1.14 -15.41 4.48
CA TYR A 164 2.51 -14.90 4.61
C TYR A 164 2.56 -13.38 4.52
N LEU A 165 1.88 -12.77 3.54
CA LEU A 165 1.86 -11.30 3.40
C LEU A 165 1.19 -10.62 4.60
N ILE A 166 0.12 -11.21 5.14
CA ILE A 166 -0.53 -10.73 6.37
C ILE A 166 0.44 -10.83 7.53
N LEU A 167 1.03 -12.00 7.76
CA LEU A 167 1.95 -12.23 8.87
C LEU A 167 3.16 -11.31 8.80
N PHE A 168 3.78 -11.18 7.63
CA PHE A 168 4.91 -10.28 7.40
C PHE A 168 4.55 -8.84 7.76
N TYR A 169 3.39 -8.35 7.30
CA TYR A 169 2.96 -6.99 7.63
C TYR A 169 2.62 -6.82 9.11
N VAL A 170 2.01 -7.83 9.75
CA VAL A 170 1.69 -7.81 11.18
C VAL A 170 2.98 -7.71 12.01
N ILE A 171 3.97 -8.55 11.71
CA ILE A 171 5.26 -8.50 12.41
C ILE A 171 5.92 -7.14 12.14
N LEU A 172 5.96 -6.67 10.89
CA LEU A 172 6.57 -5.38 10.56
C LEU A 172 5.96 -4.19 11.30
N TYR A 173 4.64 -4.19 11.51
CA TYR A 173 3.93 -3.06 12.13
C TYR A 173 3.98 -3.09 13.65
N TRP A 174 3.68 -4.25 14.26
CA TRP A 174 3.48 -4.37 15.71
C TRP A 174 4.65 -5.00 16.45
N PHE A 175 5.49 -5.75 15.74
CA PHE A 175 6.61 -6.48 16.34
C PHE A 175 7.90 -6.32 15.50
N PRO A 176 8.27 -5.07 15.09
CA PRO A 176 9.41 -4.84 14.21
C PRO A 176 10.75 -5.34 14.77
N GLU A 177 10.86 -5.47 16.09
CA GLU A 177 12.02 -6.02 16.81
C GLU A 177 12.40 -7.44 16.36
N TYR A 178 11.43 -8.28 15.98
CA TYR A 178 11.72 -9.61 15.45
C TYR A 178 12.25 -9.57 14.01
N MET A 179 12.15 -8.43 13.31
CA MET A 179 12.63 -8.26 11.93
C MET A 179 13.93 -7.46 11.88
N THR A 180 14.59 -7.25 13.02
CA THR A 180 15.82 -6.45 13.17
C THR A 180 16.87 -6.77 12.10
N ASN A 181 17.20 -8.04 11.89
CA ASN A 181 18.19 -8.45 10.90
C ASN A 181 17.80 -8.13 9.45
N LEU A 182 16.51 -8.18 9.13
CA LEU A 182 16.03 -7.76 7.81
C LEU A 182 16.21 -6.26 7.59
N VAL A 183 16.07 -5.47 8.65
CA VAL A 183 16.31 -4.02 8.59
C VAL A 183 17.81 -3.73 8.51
N LEU A 184 18.64 -4.38 9.33
CA LEU A 184 20.11 -4.22 9.35
C LEU A 184 20.75 -4.47 7.97
N MET A 185 20.27 -5.49 7.27
CA MET A 185 20.71 -5.80 5.90
C MET A 185 20.59 -4.61 4.93
N LEU A 186 19.66 -3.69 5.18
CA LEU A 186 19.41 -2.50 4.37
C LEU A 186 20.12 -1.23 4.86
N ASP A 187 20.81 -1.26 6.01
CA ASP A 187 21.50 -0.09 6.56
C ASP A 187 22.47 0.57 5.56
N PRO A 188 23.32 -0.16 4.81
CA PRO A 188 24.20 0.47 3.82
C PRO A 188 23.43 1.20 2.73
N VAL A 189 22.27 0.67 2.32
CA VAL A 189 21.44 1.27 1.27
C VAL A 189 20.71 2.50 1.80
N SER A 190 20.15 2.42 3.01
CA SER A 190 19.50 3.56 3.67
C SER A 190 20.50 4.69 3.91
N LYS A 191 21.67 4.39 4.49
CA LYS A 191 22.73 5.39 4.72
C LYS A 191 23.18 6.06 3.42
N ALA A 192 23.23 5.33 2.30
CA ALA A 192 23.59 5.89 1.00
C ALA A 192 22.52 6.83 0.41
N ILE A 193 21.24 6.66 0.75
CA ILE A 193 20.13 7.45 0.17
C ILE A 193 19.69 8.57 1.12
N SER A 194 19.46 8.26 2.40
CA SER A 194 18.91 9.18 3.40
C SER A 194 19.93 9.69 4.41
N GLY A 195 21.13 9.09 4.47
CA GLY A 195 22.13 9.40 5.50
C GLY A 195 21.88 8.72 6.84
N ASN A 196 20.72 8.10 7.03
CA ASN A 196 20.30 7.48 8.29
C ASN A 196 20.28 5.95 8.22
N GLU A 197 20.31 5.32 9.38
CA GLU A 197 20.06 3.88 9.55
C GLU A 197 18.68 3.50 9.02
N ALA A 198 18.55 2.28 8.47
CA ALA A 198 17.28 1.80 7.96
C ALA A 198 16.28 1.61 9.11
N SER A 199 15.02 1.94 8.84
CA SER A 199 13.88 1.62 9.70
C SER A 199 13.07 0.46 9.10
N GLN A 200 12.14 -0.09 9.89
CA GLN A 200 11.13 -1.03 9.39
C GLN A 200 10.32 -0.44 8.22
N TRP A 201 10.12 0.88 8.20
CA TRP A 201 9.43 1.59 7.11
C TRP A 201 10.28 1.70 5.86
N PHE A 202 11.60 1.87 6.01
CA PHE A 202 12.53 1.80 4.88
C PHE A 202 12.50 0.40 4.24
N LEU A 203 12.56 -0.67 5.06
CA LEU A 203 12.42 -2.05 4.60
C LEU A 203 11.10 -2.26 3.83
N TYR A 204 9.99 -1.83 4.41
CA TYR A 204 8.68 -1.91 3.76
C TYR A 204 8.65 -1.15 2.43
N GLY A 205 9.07 0.11 2.41
CA GLY A 205 9.10 0.96 1.22
C GLY A 205 10.00 0.41 0.12
N PHE A 206 11.15 -0.16 0.49
CA PHE A 206 12.10 -0.78 -0.43
C PHE A 206 11.50 -2.03 -1.09
N ILE A 207 10.99 -2.98 -0.30
CA ILE A 207 10.36 -4.21 -0.82
C ILE A 207 9.12 -3.87 -1.64
N TYR A 208 8.31 -2.93 -1.18
CA TYR A 208 7.10 -2.47 -1.88
C TYR A 208 7.44 -1.90 -3.26
N THR A 209 8.48 -1.07 -3.33
CA THR A 209 8.96 -0.48 -4.59
C THR A 209 9.52 -1.56 -5.52
N LEU A 210 10.34 -2.48 -5.02
CA LEU A 210 10.84 -3.61 -5.80
C LEU A 210 9.71 -4.49 -6.34
N ALA A 211 8.70 -4.79 -5.53
CA ALA A 211 7.54 -5.57 -5.96
C ALA A 211 6.81 -4.89 -7.12
N ILE A 212 6.59 -3.57 -7.06
CA ILE A 212 5.98 -2.80 -8.15
C ILE A 212 6.87 -2.81 -9.40
N LEU A 213 8.18 -2.65 -9.26
CA LEU A 213 9.09 -2.59 -10.41
C LEU A 213 9.19 -3.95 -11.13
N VAL A 214 9.43 -5.03 -10.38
CA VAL A 214 9.56 -6.38 -10.93
C VAL A 214 8.24 -6.86 -11.52
N MET A 215 7.12 -6.67 -10.82
CA MET A 215 5.80 -7.05 -11.34
C MET A 215 5.31 -6.09 -12.42
N GLY A 216 5.81 -4.85 -12.46
CA GLY A 216 5.63 -3.92 -13.57
C GLY A 216 6.25 -4.42 -14.87
N ILE A 217 7.44 -5.04 -14.81
CA ILE A 217 8.05 -5.71 -15.97
C ILE A 217 7.15 -6.85 -16.47
N ARG A 218 6.57 -7.64 -15.56
CA ARG A 218 5.57 -8.67 -15.92
C ARG A 218 4.35 -8.05 -16.60
N MET A 219 3.90 -6.88 -16.17
CA MET A 219 2.77 -6.18 -16.79
C MET A 219 3.09 -5.73 -18.21
N PHE A 220 4.29 -5.21 -18.50
CA PHE A 220 4.72 -4.91 -19.87
C PHE A 220 4.69 -6.13 -20.79
N ARG A 221 5.07 -7.31 -20.27
CA ARG A 221 4.97 -8.58 -21.00
C ARG A 221 3.51 -8.99 -21.25
N LYS A 222 2.67 -8.92 -20.21
CA LYS A 222 1.26 -9.37 -20.25
C LYS A 222 0.37 -8.51 -21.14
N TYR A 223 0.62 -7.20 -21.16
CA TYR A 223 -0.20 -6.20 -21.88
C TYR A 223 0.51 -5.68 -23.14
N LYS A 224 1.48 -6.43 -23.67
CA LYS A 224 2.15 -6.10 -24.93
C LYS A 224 1.13 -5.86 -26.05
N GLY A 225 1.29 -4.75 -26.77
CA GLY A 225 0.34 -4.28 -27.80
C GLY A 225 -0.76 -3.34 -27.28
N ASN A 226 -0.83 -3.08 -25.96
CA ASN A 226 -1.77 -2.12 -25.38
C ASN A 226 -1.05 -0.89 -24.80
N THR A 227 -0.96 0.18 -25.59
CA THR A 227 -0.27 1.42 -25.21
C THR A 227 -0.81 2.04 -23.92
N TYR A 228 -2.13 2.02 -23.70
CA TYR A 228 -2.74 2.59 -22.51
C TYR A 228 -2.26 1.88 -21.24
N GLN A 229 -2.26 0.54 -21.25
CA GLN A 229 -1.85 -0.27 -20.10
C GLN A 229 -0.34 -0.19 -19.85
N THR A 230 0.46 -0.11 -20.92
CA THR A 230 1.91 0.08 -20.83
C THR A 230 2.25 1.45 -20.23
N LEU A 231 1.70 2.55 -20.75
CA LEU A 231 1.96 3.89 -20.21
C LEU A 231 1.52 4.03 -18.76
N ARG A 232 0.34 3.50 -18.42
CA ARG A 232 -0.16 3.49 -17.05
C ARG A 232 0.76 2.72 -16.10
N THR A 233 1.26 1.56 -16.52
CA THR A 233 2.20 0.75 -15.73
C THR A 233 3.52 1.51 -15.52
N GLY A 234 4.04 2.15 -16.57
CA GLY A 234 5.23 3.00 -16.46
C GLY A 234 5.02 4.18 -15.50
N SER A 235 3.84 4.82 -15.54
CA SER A 235 3.48 5.90 -14.63
C SER A 235 3.50 5.46 -13.16
N VAL A 236 2.82 4.36 -12.81
CA VAL A 236 2.80 3.91 -11.40
C VAL A 236 4.17 3.46 -10.91
N MET A 237 5.00 2.87 -11.78
CA MET A 237 6.40 2.54 -11.44
C MET A 237 7.22 3.81 -11.16
N PHE A 238 7.07 4.83 -12.01
CA PHE A 238 7.74 6.11 -11.85
C PHE A 238 7.32 6.83 -10.57
N PHE A 239 6.02 7.00 -10.33
CA PHE A 239 5.55 7.67 -9.11
C PHE A 239 5.91 6.90 -7.84
N GLN A 240 5.93 5.56 -7.88
CA GLN A 240 6.38 4.77 -6.75
C GLN A 240 7.88 5.01 -6.48
N LEU A 241 8.74 4.84 -7.50
CA LEU A 241 10.18 4.94 -7.31
C LEU A 241 10.62 6.39 -7.01
N ALA A 242 10.19 7.35 -7.82
CA ALA A 242 10.65 8.73 -7.73
C ALA A 242 10.00 9.50 -6.58
N PHE A 243 8.66 9.44 -6.46
CA PHE A 243 7.92 10.30 -5.51
C PHE A 243 7.62 9.61 -4.18
N ALA A 244 7.36 8.30 -4.17
CA ALA A 244 7.02 7.59 -2.93
C ALA A 244 8.25 7.17 -2.13
N PHE A 245 9.34 6.83 -2.82
CA PHE A 245 10.51 6.20 -2.22
C PHE A 245 11.72 7.12 -2.24
N LEU A 246 12.24 7.50 -3.42
CA LEU A 246 13.49 8.26 -3.49
C LEU A 246 13.35 9.69 -2.95
N LEU A 247 12.33 10.44 -3.38
CA LEU A 247 12.20 11.86 -2.99
C LEU A 247 12.07 12.05 -1.47
N PRO A 248 11.24 11.29 -0.72
CA PRO A 248 11.16 11.44 0.73
C PRO A 248 12.46 11.06 1.45
N GLU A 249 13.19 10.05 0.98
CA GLU A 249 14.49 9.67 1.56
C GLU A 249 15.57 10.71 1.26
N ILE A 250 15.56 11.31 0.07
CA ILE A 250 16.45 12.42 -0.28
C ILE A 250 16.11 13.67 0.56
N LEU A 251 14.85 13.92 0.88
CA LEU A 251 14.48 15.03 1.78
C LEU A 251 15.11 14.85 3.16
N ILE A 252 15.10 13.62 3.71
CA ILE A 252 15.78 13.32 4.98
C ILE A 252 17.28 13.65 4.87
N LEU A 253 17.94 13.26 3.77
CA LEU A 253 19.36 13.57 3.54
C LEU A 253 19.64 15.09 3.55
N LEU A 254 18.67 15.89 3.13
CA LEU A 254 18.74 17.35 3.14
C LEU A 254 18.33 17.99 4.47
N ASN A 255 18.16 17.19 5.55
CA ASN A 255 17.62 17.60 6.84
C ASN A 255 16.22 18.22 6.77
N MET A 256 15.40 17.76 5.82
CA MET A 256 14.03 18.21 5.62
C MET A 256 13.03 17.14 6.11
N PRO A 257 11.81 17.54 6.50
CA PRO A 257 10.82 16.60 7.00
C PRO A 257 10.43 15.61 5.91
N TRP A 258 10.32 14.34 6.30
CA TRP A 258 9.85 13.30 5.39
C TRP A 258 8.44 13.61 4.92
N HIS A 259 8.25 13.65 3.60
CA HIS A 259 6.95 13.95 3.02
C HIS A 259 6.76 13.27 1.67
N ASP A 260 5.66 12.54 1.56
CA ASP A 260 5.22 11.93 0.32
C ASP A 260 4.24 12.85 -0.41
N PHE A 261 4.73 13.57 -1.42
CA PHE A 261 3.94 14.53 -2.20
C PHE A 261 2.77 13.90 -2.99
N LYS A 262 2.73 12.57 -3.16
CA LYS A 262 1.58 11.90 -3.76
C LYS A 262 0.58 11.40 -2.71
N ASN A 263 0.88 11.42 -1.42
CA ASN A 263 -0.07 11.02 -0.39
C ASN A 263 -0.99 12.21 -0.08
N ILE A 264 -2.30 12.02 -0.27
CA ILE A 264 -3.27 13.13 -0.23
C ILE A 264 -4.31 12.83 0.84
N TRP A 265 -4.67 13.82 1.64
CA TRP A 265 -5.84 13.70 2.51
C TRP A 265 -7.11 13.38 1.68
N PRO A 266 -8.04 12.53 2.16
CA PRO A 266 -8.08 11.92 3.48
C PRO A 266 -7.32 10.58 3.61
N LEU A 267 -6.48 10.20 2.64
CA LEU A 267 -5.60 9.02 2.77
C LEU A 267 -4.40 9.31 3.68
N ASP A 268 -3.75 10.47 3.53
CA ASP A 268 -2.78 10.95 4.51
C ASP A 268 -3.53 11.49 5.74
N TYR A 269 -3.83 10.57 6.66
CA TYR A 269 -4.55 10.90 7.87
C TYR A 269 -3.71 11.70 8.88
N SER A 270 -2.39 11.60 8.78
CA SER A 270 -1.43 12.29 9.66
C SER A 270 -1.09 13.70 9.21
N PHE A 271 -1.55 14.12 8.02
CA PHE A 271 -1.17 15.39 7.41
C PHE A 271 -1.41 16.61 8.33
N PHE A 272 -2.51 16.59 9.10
CA PHE A 272 -2.89 17.66 10.03
C PHE A 272 -2.50 17.37 11.49
N TYR A 273 -1.66 16.38 11.75
CA TYR A 273 -1.14 16.15 13.09
C TYR A 273 -0.14 17.26 13.45
N ASP A 274 -0.13 17.61 14.72
CA ASP A 274 0.71 18.67 15.32
C ASP A 274 2.19 18.51 14.92
N TYR A 275 2.80 17.35 15.15
CA TYR A 275 4.22 17.14 14.84
C TYR A 275 4.54 17.30 13.33
N ARG A 276 3.58 17.02 12.44
CA ARG A 276 3.74 17.20 10.98
C ARG A 276 3.64 18.66 10.59
N ILE A 277 2.67 19.37 11.16
CA ILE A 277 2.48 20.81 10.94
C ILE A 277 3.70 21.56 11.47
N ASP A 278 4.09 21.32 12.72
CA ASP A 278 5.22 22.00 13.36
C ASP A 278 6.54 21.66 12.66
N GLY A 279 6.72 20.41 12.22
CA GLY A 279 7.86 20.01 11.39
C GLY A 279 7.91 20.75 10.05
N MET A 280 6.77 20.95 9.38
CA MET A 280 6.72 21.72 8.13
C MET A 280 6.92 23.22 8.36
N LEU A 281 6.34 23.79 9.42
CA LEU A 281 6.47 25.22 9.76
C LEU A 281 7.91 25.59 10.19
N SER A 282 8.59 24.70 10.92
CA SER A 282 9.98 24.92 11.36
C SER A 282 11.02 24.74 10.24
N SER A 283 10.64 24.13 9.10
CA SER A 283 11.53 23.80 7.99
C SER A 283 11.62 24.88 6.90
N GLY A 284 11.31 26.13 7.24
CA GLY A 284 11.45 27.28 6.35
C GLY A 284 10.57 27.24 5.10
N ALA A 285 11.05 27.85 4.00
CA ALA A 285 10.25 28.07 2.79
C ALA A 285 9.77 26.76 2.11
N LEU A 286 10.60 25.72 2.10
CA LEU A 286 10.22 24.44 1.49
C LEU A 286 9.18 23.71 2.35
N GLY A 287 9.31 23.73 3.68
CA GLY A 287 8.30 23.16 4.58
C GLY A 287 6.94 23.86 4.43
N MET A 288 6.95 25.20 4.35
CA MET A 288 5.72 25.97 4.07
C MET A 288 5.15 25.65 2.68
N PHE A 289 5.99 25.48 1.67
CA PHE A 289 5.55 25.03 0.35
C PHE A 289 4.86 23.67 0.41
N MET A 290 5.39 22.70 1.17
CA MET A 290 4.80 21.36 1.31
C MET A 290 3.41 21.42 1.93
N LEU A 291 3.23 22.22 2.99
CA LEU A 291 1.94 22.41 3.64
C LEU A 291 0.92 23.06 2.71
N VAL A 292 1.29 24.18 2.07
CA VAL A 292 0.42 24.91 1.15
C VAL A 292 0.08 24.06 -0.07
N TRP A 293 1.06 23.36 -0.62
CA TRP A 293 0.87 22.42 -1.72
C TRP A 293 -0.12 21.32 -1.36
N GLY A 294 0.05 20.70 -0.19
CA GLY A 294 -0.88 19.67 0.30
C GLY A 294 -2.31 20.19 0.38
N ILE A 295 -2.53 21.37 0.99
CA ILE A 295 -3.87 21.99 1.12
C ILE A 295 -4.46 22.34 -0.24
N ILE A 296 -3.70 22.98 -1.14
CA ILE A 296 -4.15 23.31 -2.49
C ILE A 296 -4.52 22.04 -3.26
N LEU A 297 -3.72 20.99 -3.13
CA LEU A 297 -3.95 19.73 -3.81
C LEU A 297 -5.23 19.05 -3.28
N ILE A 298 -5.53 19.15 -1.98
CA ILE A 298 -6.78 18.65 -1.38
C ILE A 298 -8.00 19.44 -1.89
N VAL A 299 -7.97 20.77 -1.78
CA VAL A 299 -9.15 21.62 -2.01
C VAL A 299 -9.42 21.87 -3.49
N LEU A 300 -8.37 22.04 -4.29
CA LEU A 300 -8.47 22.41 -5.70
C LEU A 300 -7.97 21.30 -6.62
N GLY A 301 -6.76 20.78 -6.38
CA GLY A 301 -6.13 19.80 -7.25
C GLY A 301 -6.98 18.56 -7.45
N VAL A 302 -7.42 17.93 -6.36
CA VAL A 302 -8.21 16.70 -6.38
C VAL A 302 -9.58 16.92 -7.06
N PRO A 303 -10.43 17.89 -6.67
CA PRO A 303 -11.70 18.13 -7.35
C PRO A 303 -11.54 18.42 -8.84
N VAL A 304 -10.59 19.28 -9.22
CA VAL A 304 -10.39 19.69 -10.62
C VAL A 304 -9.90 18.53 -11.47
N LEU A 305 -8.85 17.82 -11.04
CA LEU A 305 -8.32 16.68 -11.78
C LEU A 305 -9.34 15.54 -11.86
N THR A 306 -10.12 15.32 -10.81
CA THR A 306 -11.16 14.28 -10.79
C THR A 306 -12.36 14.68 -11.64
N TYR A 307 -12.71 15.97 -11.69
CA TYR A 307 -13.70 16.48 -12.62
C TYR A 307 -13.28 16.17 -14.08
N ILE A 308 -12.04 16.45 -14.45
CA ILE A 308 -11.56 16.29 -15.83
C ILE A 308 -11.32 14.81 -16.19
N TYR A 309 -10.67 14.05 -15.32
CA TYR A 309 -10.16 12.70 -15.64
C TYR A 309 -10.88 11.57 -14.90
N GLY A 310 -11.79 11.87 -13.98
CA GLY A 310 -12.33 10.88 -13.05
C GLY A 310 -11.27 10.43 -12.05
N LYS A 311 -11.52 9.35 -11.32
CA LYS A 311 -10.57 8.80 -10.33
C LYS A 311 -9.28 8.26 -10.94
N ARG A 312 -9.22 8.10 -12.27
CA ARG A 312 -8.14 7.39 -12.94
C ARG A 312 -6.79 8.07 -12.75
N TRP A 313 -6.74 9.41 -12.79
CA TRP A 313 -5.48 10.16 -12.68
C TRP A 313 -4.71 9.79 -11.40
N TYR A 314 -5.41 9.56 -10.30
CA TYR A 314 -4.79 9.17 -9.05
C TYR A 314 -4.77 7.65 -8.87
N CYS A 315 -5.94 7.01 -8.75
CA CYS A 315 -6.05 5.60 -8.33
C CYS A 315 -5.44 4.59 -9.31
N SER A 316 -5.27 4.96 -10.58
CA SER A 316 -4.74 4.08 -11.63
C SER A 316 -3.37 4.52 -12.17
N TRP A 317 -2.96 5.78 -12.00
CA TRP A 317 -1.73 6.33 -12.62
C TRP A 317 -0.69 6.83 -11.62
N VAL A 318 -1.06 7.21 -10.40
CA VAL A 318 -0.15 7.84 -9.40
C VAL A 318 -0.11 7.06 -8.08
N CYS A 319 -1.25 6.57 -7.61
CA CYS A 319 -1.38 5.97 -6.28
C CYS A 319 -0.51 4.73 -6.10
N GLY A 320 0.33 4.70 -5.06
CA GLY A 320 1.17 3.53 -4.72
C GLY A 320 0.36 2.27 -4.45
N CYS A 321 -0.72 2.37 -3.65
CA CYS A 321 -1.66 1.26 -3.43
C CYS A 321 -2.25 0.73 -4.74
N GLY A 322 -2.56 1.65 -5.67
CA GLY A 322 -2.99 1.30 -7.01
C GLY A 322 -1.89 0.60 -7.81
N GLY A 323 -0.65 1.10 -7.74
CA GLY A 323 0.52 0.48 -8.39
C GLY A 323 0.73 -0.96 -7.97
N LEU A 324 0.70 -1.27 -6.66
CA LEU A 324 0.85 -2.64 -6.17
C LEU A 324 -0.35 -3.52 -6.57
N ALA A 325 -1.57 -3.00 -6.43
CA ALA A 325 -2.80 -3.71 -6.83
C ALA A 325 -2.84 -4.05 -8.33
N GLU A 326 -2.33 -3.16 -9.18
CA GLU A 326 -2.30 -3.30 -10.63
C GLU A 326 -1.15 -4.17 -11.13
N THR A 327 -0.09 -4.33 -10.34
CA THR A 327 1.10 -5.13 -10.69
C THR A 327 1.07 -6.49 -9.98
N LEU A 328 1.45 -6.53 -8.71
CA LEU A 328 1.46 -7.74 -7.88
C LEU A 328 0.05 -8.33 -7.73
N GLY A 329 -0.97 -7.48 -7.59
CA GLY A 329 -2.35 -7.89 -7.42
C GLY A 329 -3.07 -8.36 -8.69
N ASP A 330 -2.59 -8.00 -9.89
CA ASP A 330 -3.25 -8.31 -11.18
C ASP A 330 -3.71 -9.78 -11.37
N PRO A 331 -2.98 -10.82 -10.90
CA PRO A 331 -3.43 -12.20 -10.98
C PRO A 331 -4.75 -12.52 -10.26
N TYR A 332 -5.25 -11.63 -9.40
CA TYR A 332 -6.38 -11.88 -8.49
C TYR A 332 -7.65 -11.09 -8.84
N ARG A 333 -7.68 -10.31 -9.93
CA ARG A 333 -8.83 -9.46 -10.33
C ARG A 333 -10.17 -10.19 -10.37
N GLN A 334 -10.14 -11.45 -10.82
CA GLN A 334 -11.31 -12.31 -10.94
C GLN A 334 -11.98 -12.62 -9.62
N LEU A 335 -11.25 -12.54 -8.51
CA LEU A 335 -11.73 -12.86 -7.17
C LEU A 335 -12.58 -11.76 -6.53
N SER A 336 -12.56 -10.53 -7.08
CA SER A 336 -13.42 -9.44 -6.61
C SER A 336 -14.88 -9.84 -6.73
N ASP A 337 -15.67 -9.82 -5.66
CA ASP A 337 -17.09 -10.22 -5.73
C ASP A 337 -17.93 -9.18 -6.48
N LYS A 338 -18.81 -9.63 -7.39
CA LYS A 338 -19.72 -8.80 -8.21
C LYS A 338 -21.16 -8.82 -7.68
N SER A 339 -21.41 -9.50 -6.57
CA SER A 339 -22.74 -9.62 -5.96
C SER A 339 -23.28 -8.27 -5.49
N LEU A 340 -24.62 -8.15 -5.48
CA LEU A 340 -25.30 -6.96 -4.92
C LEU A 340 -25.02 -6.79 -3.42
N LYS A 341 -24.76 -7.89 -2.69
CA LYS A 341 -24.37 -7.85 -1.28
C LYS A 341 -23.03 -7.14 -1.11
N ALA A 342 -22.02 -7.55 -1.87
CA ALA A 342 -20.71 -6.90 -1.86
C ALA A 342 -20.81 -5.41 -2.24
N TRP A 343 -21.66 -5.05 -3.20
CA TRP A 343 -21.92 -3.66 -3.58
C TRP A 343 -22.63 -2.83 -2.48
N LYS A 344 -23.51 -3.44 -1.68
CA LYS A 344 -24.09 -2.75 -0.51
C LYS A 344 -23.02 -2.49 0.54
N ILE A 345 -22.23 -3.52 0.86
CA ILE A 345 -21.15 -3.45 1.85
C ILE A 345 -20.10 -2.41 1.45
N GLU A 346 -19.62 -2.42 0.20
CA GLU A 346 -18.61 -1.46 -0.27
C GLU A 346 -19.08 -0.02 -0.09
N ARG A 347 -20.37 0.25 -0.34
CA ARG A 347 -20.92 1.60 -0.20
C ARG A 347 -20.95 2.05 1.25
N TYR A 348 -21.46 1.23 2.16
CA TYR A 348 -21.54 1.60 3.57
C TYR A 348 -20.16 1.74 4.20
N MET A 349 -19.26 0.78 3.96
CA MET A 349 -17.92 0.80 4.55
C MET A 349 -17.10 1.98 4.06
N ILE A 350 -16.99 2.18 2.74
CA ILE A 350 -16.06 3.18 2.19
C ILE A 350 -16.48 4.62 2.55
N HIS A 351 -17.79 4.90 2.59
CA HIS A 351 -18.30 6.22 3.00
C HIS A 351 -18.30 6.37 4.52
N GLY A 352 -18.52 5.30 5.28
CA GLY A 352 -18.35 5.31 6.74
C GLY A 352 -16.93 5.68 7.13
N VAL A 353 -15.93 5.08 6.48
CA VAL A 353 -14.51 5.41 6.69
C VAL A 353 -14.20 6.86 6.27
N LEU A 354 -14.78 7.36 5.17
CA LEU A 354 -14.62 8.77 4.77
C LEU A 354 -15.21 9.73 5.82
N VAL A 355 -16.44 9.48 6.28
CA VAL A 355 -17.08 10.31 7.31
C VAL A 355 -16.23 10.31 8.58
N PHE A 356 -15.76 9.14 9.02
CA PHE A 356 -14.87 9.01 10.15
C PHE A 356 -13.57 9.81 9.94
N ALA A 357 -12.91 9.69 8.79
CA ALA A 357 -11.69 10.45 8.47
C ALA A 357 -11.91 11.97 8.51
N VAL A 358 -13.04 12.45 7.97
CA VAL A 358 -13.41 13.89 8.00
C VAL A 358 -13.65 14.37 9.43
N LEU A 359 -14.42 13.62 10.22
CA LEU A 359 -14.70 13.97 11.62
C LEU A 359 -13.43 14.00 12.45
N MET A 360 -12.57 12.98 12.33
CA MET A 360 -11.29 12.95 13.04
C MET A 360 -10.40 14.12 12.65
N THR A 361 -10.33 14.44 11.36
CA THR A 361 -9.56 15.60 10.89
C THR A 361 -10.10 16.90 11.46
N LEU A 362 -11.43 17.09 11.46
CA LEU A 362 -12.06 18.28 12.04
C LEU A 362 -11.74 18.41 13.52
N VAL A 363 -11.84 17.31 14.28
CA VAL A 363 -11.50 17.28 15.71
C VAL A 363 -10.04 17.65 15.94
N THR A 364 -9.10 17.07 15.18
CA THR A 364 -7.67 17.40 15.28
C THR A 364 -7.40 18.87 14.99
N ILE A 365 -7.97 19.41 13.91
CA ILE A 365 -7.77 20.82 13.53
C ILE A 365 -8.35 21.76 14.60
N VAL A 366 -9.58 21.52 15.05
CA VAL A 366 -10.22 22.34 16.09
C VAL A 366 -9.42 22.30 17.38
N ASN A 367 -8.95 21.12 17.80
CA ASN A 367 -8.19 20.99 19.02
C ASN A 367 -6.81 21.66 18.93
N TYR A 368 -6.14 21.61 17.78
CA TYR A 368 -4.90 22.35 17.51
C TYR A 368 -5.11 23.87 17.66
N PHE A 369 -6.16 24.43 17.05
CA PHE A 369 -6.47 25.86 17.15
C PHE A 369 -6.99 26.30 18.53
N MET A 370 -7.45 25.37 19.36
CA MET A 370 -7.88 25.62 20.73
C MET A 370 -6.77 25.38 21.77
N GLU A 371 -5.51 25.29 21.34
CA GLU A 371 -4.35 25.03 22.21
C GLU A 371 -4.57 23.81 23.13
N PHE A 372 -5.16 22.75 22.57
CA PHE A 372 -5.50 21.50 23.28
C PHE A 372 -6.51 21.63 24.43
N GLY A 373 -7.18 22.77 24.59
CA GLY A 373 -8.18 23.00 25.64
C GLY A 373 -9.47 22.17 25.53
N LEU A 374 -9.73 21.53 24.38
CA LEU A 374 -10.96 20.74 24.15
C LEU A 374 -10.81 19.28 24.60
N LEU A 375 -9.68 18.65 24.30
CA LEU A 375 -9.47 17.21 24.50
C LEU A 375 -8.17 16.83 25.23
N GLY A 376 -7.22 17.76 25.43
CA GLY A 376 -5.95 17.48 26.08
C GLY A 376 -5.27 16.20 25.55
N GLN A 377 -4.84 15.32 26.46
CA GLN A 377 -4.23 14.01 26.18
C GLN A 377 -5.14 12.99 25.46
N ALA A 378 -6.47 13.20 25.41
CA ALA A 378 -7.36 12.30 24.67
C ALA A 378 -7.12 12.36 23.16
N THR A 379 -6.43 13.41 22.68
CA THR A 379 -6.05 13.61 21.27
C THR A 379 -5.07 12.55 20.80
N ASP A 380 -4.05 12.23 21.61
CA ASP A 380 -3.02 11.24 21.27
C ASP A 380 -3.62 9.84 21.22
N GLN A 381 -4.53 9.54 22.15
CA GLN A 381 -5.27 8.28 22.16
C GLN A 381 -6.17 8.15 20.91
N LEU A 382 -6.81 9.24 20.50
CA LEU A 382 -7.59 9.32 19.27
C LEU A 382 -6.73 9.11 18.01
N HIS A 383 -5.55 9.75 17.94
CA HIS A 383 -4.60 9.58 16.83
C HIS A 383 -4.07 8.15 16.75
N SER A 384 -3.80 7.51 17.89
CA SER A 384 -3.37 6.11 17.98
C SER A 384 -4.44 5.14 17.48
N ILE A 385 -5.70 5.27 17.94
CA ILE A 385 -6.82 4.46 17.47
C ILE A 385 -7.02 4.64 15.96
N TYR A 386 -6.89 5.88 15.48
CA TYR A 386 -7.07 6.20 14.07
C TYR A 386 -5.94 5.62 13.20
N GLY A 387 -4.69 5.71 13.65
CA GLY A 387 -3.53 5.09 13.02
C GLY A 387 -3.60 3.56 12.98
N PHE A 388 -4.10 2.94 14.06
CA PHE A 388 -4.37 1.50 14.10
C PHE A 388 -5.47 1.08 13.13
N ALA A 389 -6.62 1.78 13.15
CA ALA A 389 -7.74 1.43 12.30
C ALA A 389 -7.40 1.62 10.81
N ILE A 390 -6.99 2.83 10.40
CA ILE A 390 -6.82 3.16 8.98
C ILE A 390 -5.46 2.71 8.45
N GLY A 391 -4.39 2.87 9.23
CA GLY A 391 -3.03 2.52 8.82
C GLY A 391 -2.79 1.02 8.80
N SER A 392 -2.77 0.37 9.96
CA SER A 392 -2.31 -1.03 10.07
C SER A 392 -3.35 -2.05 9.64
N ALA A 393 -4.58 -1.95 10.15
CA ALA A 393 -5.61 -2.96 9.88
C ALA A 393 -6.14 -2.89 8.44
N PHE A 394 -6.53 -1.71 7.96
CA PHE A 394 -7.20 -1.59 6.67
C PHE A 394 -6.26 -1.35 5.46
N ALA A 395 -5.26 -0.47 5.57
CA ALA A 395 -4.37 -0.19 4.44
C ALA A 395 -3.25 -1.24 4.27
N GLY A 396 -2.75 -1.77 5.38
CA GLY A 396 -1.68 -2.77 5.41
C GLY A 396 -2.14 -4.22 5.23
N VAL A 397 -2.74 -4.76 6.30
CA VAL A 397 -3.19 -6.17 6.39
C VAL A 397 -4.23 -6.48 5.31
N ILE A 398 -5.31 -5.69 5.24
CA ILE A 398 -6.37 -5.88 4.23
C ILE A 398 -5.89 -5.42 2.84
N GLY A 399 -5.04 -4.40 2.76
CA GLY A 399 -4.64 -3.83 1.47
C GLY A 399 -3.69 -4.70 0.65
N THR A 400 -2.81 -5.48 1.29
CA THR A 400 -1.82 -6.31 0.57
C THR A 400 -2.03 -7.81 0.80
N GLY A 401 -2.43 -8.20 2.01
CA GLY A 401 -2.64 -9.59 2.39
C GLY A 401 -3.87 -10.24 1.78
N PHE A 402 -4.91 -9.45 1.48
CA PHE A 402 -6.21 -10.00 1.05
C PHE A 402 -6.33 -10.25 -0.46
N TYR A 403 -5.27 -9.99 -1.26
CA TYR A 403 -5.33 -10.19 -2.71
C TYR A 403 -5.75 -11.61 -3.11
N PRO A 404 -5.17 -12.69 -2.54
CA PRO A 404 -5.55 -14.05 -2.91
C PRO A 404 -6.94 -14.47 -2.43
N PHE A 405 -7.57 -13.69 -1.54
CA PHE A 405 -8.86 -14.00 -0.95
C PHE A 405 -10.01 -13.24 -1.62
N MET A 406 -9.89 -11.91 -1.71
CA MET A 406 -10.99 -11.01 -2.06
C MET A 406 -10.71 -10.16 -3.31
N GLY A 407 -9.55 -10.34 -3.95
CA GLY A 407 -9.17 -9.65 -5.18
C GLY A 407 -8.19 -8.51 -4.95
N ASN A 408 -7.73 -7.90 -6.04
CA ASN A 408 -6.56 -7.03 -6.03
C ASN A 408 -6.80 -5.60 -5.52
N ARG A 409 -8.06 -5.16 -5.37
CA ARG A 409 -8.40 -3.79 -4.95
C ARG A 409 -9.32 -3.74 -3.73
N VAL A 410 -9.16 -4.68 -2.80
CA VAL A 410 -10.00 -4.79 -1.59
C VAL A 410 -9.93 -3.51 -0.76
N TRP A 411 -8.73 -3.02 -0.45
CA TRP A 411 -8.55 -1.74 0.26
C TRP A 411 -9.19 -0.56 -0.48
N CYS A 412 -8.87 -0.38 -1.76
CA CYS A 412 -9.43 0.71 -2.56
C CYS A 412 -10.97 0.66 -2.70
N ARG A 413 -11.57 -0.52 -2.52
CA ARG A 413 -13.01 -0.76 -2.67
C ARG A 413 -13.77 -0.56 -1.37
N PHE A 414 -13.22 -1.01 -0.24
CA PHE A 414 -13.94 -1.05 1.03
C PHE A 414 -13.47 -0.02 2.06
N GLY A 415 -12.20 0.41 2.02
CA GLY A 415 -11.61 1.17 3.11
C GLY A 415 -10.91 2.47 2.73
N CYS A 416 -10.48 2.66 1.48
CA CYS A 416 -9.71 3.85 1.11
C CYS A 416 -10.58 5.13 1.13
N PRO A 417 -10.37 6.06 2.08
CA PRO A 417 -11.21 7.27 2.20
C PRO A 417 -11.00 8.21 1.00
N LEU A 418 -9.78 8.30 0.47
CA LEU A 418 -9.50 9.10 -0.73
C LEU A 418 -10.21 8.54 -1.96
N ALA A 419 -10.34 7.21 -2.09
CA ALA A 419 -11.11 6.62 -3.18
C ALA A 419 -12.63 6.91 -3.08
N ALA A 420 -13.16 7.09 -1.86
CA ALA A 420 -14.52 7.56 -1.63
C ALA A 420 -14.67 9.04 -2.00
N TYR A 421 -13.76 9.90 -1.55
CA TYR A 421 -13.78 11.33 -1.87
C TYR A 421 -13.72 11.57 -3.39
N LEU A 422 -12.73 10.98 -4.06
CA LEU A 422 -12.62 10.97 -5.53
C LEU A 422 -13.87 10.35 -6.19
N GLY A 423 -14.50 9.37 -5.54
CA GLY A 423 -15.66 8.63 -6.03
C GLY A 423 -16.94 9.45 -6.04
N LEU A 424 -17.10 10.34 -5.06
CA LEU A 424 -18.20 11.30 -5.00
C LEU A 424 -18.08 12.28 -6.17
N VAL A 425 -16.92 12.92 -6.34
CA VAL A 425 -16.68 13.85 -7.46
C VAL A 425 -16.87 13.12 -8.80
N GLN A 426 -16.33 11.90 -8.93
CA GLN A 426 -16.51 11.11 -10.14
C GLN A 426 -17.98 10.79 -10.42
N ARG A 427 -18.74 10.31 -9.44
CA ARG A 427 -20.13 9.91 -9.66
C ARG A 427 -21.03 11.10 -9.97
N PHE A 428 -20.76 12.29 -9.43
CA PHE A 428 -21.70 13.42 -9.58
C PHE A 428 -21.28 14.46 -10.60
N LYS A 429 -19.99 14.74 -10.78
CA LYS A 429 -19.52 15.87 -11.60
C LYS A 429 -18.52 15.52 -12.69
N SER A 430 -17.82 14.39 -12.59
CA SER A 430 -16.76 14.11 -13.56
C SER A 430 -17.24 13.91 -15.00
N ARG A 431 -16.45 14.45 -15.93
CA ARG A 431 -16.52 14.26 -17.39
C ARG A 431 -16.20 12.83 -17.81
N PHE A 432 -15.51 12.06 -16.96
CA PHE A 432 -15.11 10.69 -17.25
C PHE A 432 -16.30 9.72 -17.18
N ARG A 433 -16.43 8.90 -18.22
CA ARG A 433 -17.36 7.76 -18.29
C ARG A 433 -16.77 6.64 -19.13
N ILE A 434 -17.27 5.43 -18.93
CA ILE A 434 -17.06 4.34 -19.89
C ILE A 434 -18.34 4.20 -20.70
N THR A 435 -18.26 4.57 -21.98
CA THR A 435 -19.38 4.44 -22.91
C THR A 435 -19.47 3.04 -23.47
N THR A 436 -20.68 2.64 -23.84
CA THR A 436 -20.97 1.27 -24.22
C THR A 436 -21.81 1.22 -25.50
N ASN A 437 -21.40 0.41 -26.47
CA ASN A 437 -22.22 0.07 -27.63
C ASN A 437 -22.95 -1.26 -27.39
N GLY A 438 -24.13 -1.20 -26.77
CA GLY A 438 -24.86 -2.41 -26.37
C GLY A 438 -25.27 -3.32 -27.52
N GLY A 439 -25.52 -2.77 -28.71
CA GLY A 439 -25.84 -3.55 -29.91
C GLY A 439 -24.72 -4.48 -30.40
N GLN A 440 -23.48 -4.26 -29.96
CA GLN A 440 -22.33 -5.13 -30.26
C GLN A 440 -21.96 -6.08 -29.11
N CYS A 441 -22.67 -6.00 -27.97
CA CYS A 441 -22.38 -6.81 -26.79
C CYS A 441 -22.82 -8.27 -26.99
N ILE A 442 -21.85 -9.19 -26.96
CA ILE A 442 -22.11 -10.64 -27.06
C ILE A 442 -22.23 -11.31 -25.68
N SER A 443 -22.36 -10.54 -24.60
CA SER A 443 -22.60 -11.08 -23.24
C SER A 443 -21.53 -12.04 -22.67
N CYS A 444 -20.31 -12.05 -23.20
CA CYS A 444 -19.26 -13.00 -22.82
C CYS A 444 -18.75 -12.88 -21.37
N GLY A 445 -18.92 -11.73 -20.72
CA GLY A 445 -18.58 -11.54 -19.31
C GLY A 445 -17.12 -11.20 -18.98
N ASN A 446 -16.18 -11.25 -19.95
CA ASN A 446 -14.76 -10.93 -19.72
C ASN A 446 -14.55 -9.58 -19.02
N CYS A 447 -15.33 -8.56 -19.40
CA CYS A 447 -15.26 -7.22 -18.81
C CYS A 447 -15.64 -7.21 -17.32
N SER A 448 -16.63 -7.99 -16.90
CA SER A 448 -17.00 -8.16 -15.48
C SER A 448 -15.97 -9.01 -14.74
N THR A 449 -15.53 -10.11 -15.34
CA THR A 449 -14.56 -11.03 -14.73
C THR A 449 -13.29 -10.28 -14.32
N TYR A 450 -12.72 -9.46 -15.20
CA TYR A 450 -11.48 -8.73 -14.94
C TYR A 450 -11.69 -7.32 -14.37
N CYS A 451 -12.92 -6.97 -13.95
CA CYS A 451 -13.14 -5.75 -13.20
C CYS A 451 -12.65 -5.91 -11.75
N GLU A 452 -11.50 -5.31 -11.47
CA GLU A 452 -10.86 -5.29 -10.15
C GLU A 452 -11.70 -4.65 -9.04
N MET A 453 -12.59 -3.71 -9.40
CA MET A 453 -13.50 -3.06 -8.45
C MET A 453 -14.79 -3.86 -8.19
N GLY A 454 -14.94 -5.06 -8.78
CA GLY A 454 -16.13 -5.88 -8.56
C GLY A 454 -17.40 -5.33 -9.21
N ILE A 455 -17.27 -4.54 -10.28
CA ILE A 455 -18.43 -4.02 -11.03
C ILE A 455 -18.85 -5.09 -12.05
N ASP A 456 -20.14 -5.42 -12.09
CA ASP A 456 -20.70 -6.21 -13.19
C ASP A 456 -20.83 -5.34 -14.46
N VAL A 457 -19.72 -5.18 -15.17
CA VAL A 457 -19.62 -4.38 -16.40
C VAL A 457 -20.50 -4.92 -17.52
N ARG A 458 -20.65 -6.24 -17.63
CA ARG A 458 -21.52 -6.92 -18.60
C ARG A 458 -22.96 -6.44 -18.47
N TRP A 459 -23.46 -6.29 -17.23
CA TRP A 459 -24.82 -5.83 -16.99
C TRP A 459 -25.11 -4.46 -17.61
N TYR A 460 -24.15 -3.54 -17.54
CA TYR A 460 -24.21 -2.22 -18.18
C TYR A 460 -24.09 -2.32 -19.70
N ALA A 461 -23.09 -3.08 -20.17
CA ALA A 461 -22.80 -3.22 -21.60
C ALA A 461 -23.99 -3.81 -22.38
N GLN A 462 -24.66 -4.83 -21.85
CA GLN A 462 -25.84 -5.44 -22.48
C GLN A 462 -27.01 -4.47 -22.62
N ARG A 463 -27.11 -3.49 -21.71
CA ARG A 463 -28.16 -2.47 -21.70
C ARG A 463 -27.76 -1.18 -22.41
N GLY A 464 -26.56 -1.13 -22.99
CA GLY A 464 -26.05 0.09 -23.64
C GLY A 464 -25.82 1.25 -22.67
N GLN A 465 -25.84 1.01 -21.36
CA GLN A 465 -25.73 2.04 -20.34
C GLN A 465 -24.28 2.42 -20.07
N ASN A 466 -24.01 3.72 -19.99
CA ASN A 466 -22.71 4.23 -19.57
C ASN A 466 -22.39 3.80 -18.14
N ILE A 467 -21.14 3.41 -17.90
CA ILE A 467 -20.68 3.00 -16.57
C ILE A 467 -20.16 4.23 -15.85
N VAL A 468 -21.02 4.78 -14.97
CA VAL A 468 -20.72 5.95 -14.15
C VAL A 468 -20.79 5.53 -12.69
N ARG A 469 -19.86 4.69 -12.24
CA ARG A 469 -19.84 4.17 -10.86
C ARG A 469 -18.89 4.99 -9.99
N SER A 470 -19.28 5.30 -8.76
CA SER A 470 -18.37 5.90 -7.76
C SER A 470 -17.18 4.99 -7.47
N SER A 471 -17.34 3.67 -7.55
CA SER A 471 -16.26 2.70 -7.31
C SER A 471 -15.27 2.56 -8.48
N CYS A 472 -15.65 2.84 -9.73
CA CYS A 472 -14.78 2.66 -10.90
C CYS A 472 -13.49 3.49 -10.78
N VAL A 473 -12.32 2.85 -10.84
CA VAL A 473 -11.01 3.55 -10.80
C VAL A 473 -10.47 3.93 -12.18
N GLY A 474 -11.22 3.63 -13.25
CA GLY A 474 -10.85 3.97 -14.62
C GLY A 474 -9.61 3.25 -15.14
N CYS A 475 -9.37 2.00 -14.72
CA CYS A 475 -8.20 1.20 -15.11
C CYS A 475 -8.16 0.78 -16.58
N GLY A 476 -9.30 0.79 -17.28
CA GLY A 476 -9.37 0.48 -18.71
C GLY A 476 -9.34 -1.00 -19.09
N ILE A 477 -9.13 -1.91 -18.13
CA ILE A 477 -9.03 -3.35 -18.41
C ILE A 477 -10.30 -3.90 -19.04
N CYS A 478 -11.48 -3.47 -18.58
CA CYS A 478 -12.76 -3.92 -19.14
C CYS A 478 -12.91 -3.62 -20.64
N SER A 479 -12.42 -2.47 -21.10
CA SER A 479 -12.37 -2.10 -22.53
C SER A 479 -11.37 -2.96 -23.28
N ALA A 480 -10.18 -3.15 -22.71
CA ALA A 480 -9.11 -3.88 -23.35
C ALA A 480 -9.37 -5.39 -23.52
N VAL A 481 -10.11 -6.02 -22.59
CA VAL A 481 -10.46 -7.45 -22.67
C VAL A 481 -11.73 -7.72 -23.49
N CYS A 482 -12.40 -6.68 -23.99
CA CYS A 482 -13.64 -6.83 -24.74
C CYS A 482 -13.32 -7.27 -26.19
N PRO A 483 -13.70 -8.49 -26.62
CA PRO A 483 -13.35 -8.99 -27.95
C PRO A 483 -14.07 -8.24 -29.08
N ARG A 484 -15.16 -7.54 -28.76
CA ARG A 484 -15.97 -6.77 -29.72
C ARG A 484 -15.71 -5.27 -29.67
N GLY A 485 -14.85 -4.79 -28.77
CA GLY A 485 -14.56 -3.34 -28.63
C GLY A 485 -15.77 -2.51 -28.17
N VAL A 486 -16.70 -3.11 -27.41
CA VAL A 486 -17.97 -2.50 -26.99
C VAL A 486 -17.79 -1.31 -26.05
N LEU A 487 -16.70 -1.30 -25.29
CA LEU A 487 -16.49 -0.37 -24.18
C LEU A 487 -15.37 0.60 -24.52
N LYS A 488 -15.57 1.89 -24.27
CA LYS A 488 -14.56 2.93 -24.50
C LYS A 488 -14.47 3.88 -23.31
N LEU A 489 -13.24 4.24 -22.93
CA LEU A 489 -12.99 5.23 -21.89
C LEU A 489 -13.06 6.62 -22.52
N GLU A 490 -13.99 7.46 -22.08
CA GLU A 490 -14.25 8.77 -22.68
C GLU A 490 -14.35 9.87 -21.63
N ASN A 491 -13.93 11.07 -22.02
CA ASN A 491 -14.21 12.30 -21.30
C ASN A 491 -15.19 13.11 -22.16
N GLY A 492 -16.42 13.25 -21.70
CA GLY A 492 -17.48 13.95 -22.42
C GLY A 492 -18.05 15.13 -21.62
N GLU A 493 -19.17 15.67 -22.10
CA GLU A 493 -19.99 16.62 -21.35
C GLU A 493 -20.78 15.93 -20.23
N GLU A 494 -21.22 16.70 -19.22
CA GLU A 494 -22.02 16.16 -18.12
C GLU A 494 -23.41 15.68 -18.57
N GLU A 495 -23.95 16.30 -19.62
CA GLU A 495 -25.25 15.96 -20.19
C GLU A 495 -25.22 14.55 -20.83
N GLY A 496 -26.31 13.79 -20.66
CA GLY A 496 -26.42 12.41 -21.16
C GLY A 496 -25.41 11.42 -20.55
N ARG A 497 -24.78 11.78 -19.42
CA ARG A 497 -23.76 10.93 -18.79
C ARG A 497 -24.37 9.67 -18.18
N ILE A 498 -25.56 9.76 -17.60
CA ILE A 498 -26.33 8.63 -17.08
C ILE A 498 -27.51 8.41 -18.03
N ASN A 499 -27.45 7.32 -18.80
CA ASN A 499 -28.54 6.92 -19.70
C ASN A 499 -29.20 5.68 -19.10
N GLU A 500 -30.41 5.83 -18.55
CA GLU A 500 -31.11 4.71 -17.89
C GLU A 500 -31.76 3.75 -18.92
N MET A 501 -32.12 4.24 -20.11
CA MET A 501 -32.71 3.43 -21.19
C MET A 501 -32.21 3.87 -22.57
N PRO A 502 -30.94 3.60 -22.93
CA PRO A 502 -30.44 3.94 -24.24
C PRO A 502 -31.01 3.00 -25.30
N ILE A 503 -31.37 3.55 -26.47
CA ILE A 503 -31.84 2.77 -27.61
C ILE A 503 -30.67 1.89 -28.09
N LEU A 504 -30.87 0.57 -28.04
CA LEU A 504 -29.87 -0.43 -28.45
C LEU A 504 -29.85 -0.54 -29.98
N ILE A 505 -29.26 0.44 -30.66
CA ILE A 505 -29.18 0.42 -32.12
C ILE A 505 -28.00 -0.48 -32.53
N GLY A 506 -28.30 -1.71 -32.94
CA GLY A 506 -27.40 -2.49 -33.80
C GLY A 506 -27.39 -1.87 -35.19
N ASN A 507 -26.27 -2.01 -35.93
CA ASN A 507 -25.92 -1.30 -37.18
C ASN A 507 -26.98 -1.29 -38.32
N LYS A 508 -28.16 -1.93 -38.18
CA LYS A 508 -29.29 -1.93 -39.14
C LYS A 508 -30.66 -2.21 -38.48
N SER A 509 -31.03 -1.56 -37.37
CA SER A 509 -32.28 -1.89 -36.65
C SER A 509 -33.48 -0.97 -36.92
N VAL A 510 -33.34 0.06 -37.76
CA VAL A 510 -34.48 0.87 -38.20
C VAL A 510 -34.65 0.71 -39.71
N SER A 511 -35.52 -0.21 -40.12
CA SER A 511 -36.22 -0.09 -41.41
C SER A 511 -37.60 0.46 -41.12
N VAL A 512 -37.81 1.74 -41.40
CA VAL A 512 -39.18 2.25 -41.55
C VAL A 512 -39.67 1.68 -42.87
N LYS A 513 -40.62 0.74 -42.81
CA LYS A 513 -41.43 0.42 -44.00
C LYS A 513 -42.34 1.63 -44.21
N SER A 514 -42.03 2.42 -45.23
CA SER A 514 -42.98 3.34 -45.86
C SER A 514 -44.11 2.55 -46.51
#